data_AF-A0A9E0N7M4-F1
#
_entry.id   AF-A0A9E0N7M4-F1
#
_cell.length_a   1.000
_cell.length_b   1.000
_cell.length_c   1.000
_cell.angle_alpha   90.00
_cell.angle_beta   90.00
_cell.angle_gamma   90.00
#
_symmetry.space_group_name_H-M   'P 1'
#
loop_
_entity.id
_entity.type
_entity.pdbx_description
1 polymer ?
#
loop_
_entity_poly.entity_id
_entity_poly.type
_entity_poly.pdbx_seq_one_letter_code
_entity_poly.pdbx_strand_id
1 'polypeptide(L)'
;MSEKTSRGYKRSWKNLLINKRYQLRFTLFMVALAAVLMGALGYWVMHVASKATQVGVTLVMGEACAEVPPVGEGEALPVDEDSPTPIEPDLGPGDGSGAGDGSGAGDGSGAAAGSGAGSGSGAGDGSGAGDGSGEGDDGERRHAVVNIDESSLTMTAVAPADFATQAASKWECVLRQVAAIERLERGRGHILLVLLATGILLVLGLAVYGIKMTHKVAGPLYKVSLYLAKMRDGRYDTVYNLRKGDQLVDFYEHFKTAHAGVVELQKADIARLRAVLAAADAAGVAGTSPELDRQLEAARVLLAQKEKSLE
;
A
#
# COMPACT_ATOMS: atom_id res chain seq x y z
N MET A 1 -37.88 -46.82 -15.04
CA MET A 1 -36.66 -46.03 -15.24
C MET A 1 -36.38 -45.28 -13.95
N SER A 2 -35.29 -45.61 -13.25
CA SER A 2 -34.90 -44.96 -11.98
C SER A 2 -33.64 -44.15 -12.22
N GLU A 3 -33.82 -42.83 -12.27
CA GLU A 3 -32.77 -41.85 -12.53
C GLU A 3 -31.97 -41.62 -11.24
N LYS A 4 -30.75 -42.18 -11.19
CA LYS A 4 -29.80 -41.91 -10.09
C LYS A 4 -29.17 -40.54 -10.33
N THR A 5 -29.68 -39.53 -9.64
CA THR A 5 -29.05 -38.22 -9.49
C THR A 5 -27.71 -38.37 -8.77
N SER A 6 -26.61 -38.22 -9.50
CA SER A 6 -25.26 -38.20 -8.94
C SER A 6 -25.10 -36.96 -8.05
N ARG A 7 -25.14 -37.15 -6.72
CA ARG A 7 -24.72 -36.11 -5.77
C ARG A 7 -23.24 -35.80 -6.00
N GLY A 8 -22.97 -34.65 -6.62
CA GLY A 8 -21.63 -34.14 -6.85
C GLY A 8 -20.85 -34.02 -5.54
N TYR A 9 -19.73 -34.73 -5.46
CA TYR A 9 -18.81 -34.67 -4.32
C TYR A 9 -18.25 -33.25 -4.19
N LYS A 10 -18.79 -32.47 -3.24
CA LYS A 10 -18.25 -31.16 -2.86
C LYS A 10 -16.88 -31.36 -2.21
N ARG A 11 -15.80 -31.29 -3.01
CA ARG A 11 -14.44 -31.11 -2.48
C ARG A 11 -14.41 -29.81 -1.68
N SER A 12 -14.43 -29.96 -0.36
CA SER A 12 -14.21 -28.87 0.60
C SER A 12 -12.97 -28.08 0.20
N TRP A 13 -13.12 -26.77 0.01
CA TRP A 13 -12.03 -25.82 -0.28
C TRP A 13 -10.89 -25.90 0.74
N LYS A 14 -11.17 -26.42 1.94
CA LYS A 14 -10.16 -26.65 2.98
C LYS A 14 -9.10 -27.68 2.54
N ASN A 15 -9.39 -28.53 1.56
CA ASN A 15 -8.47 -29.54 1.01
C ASN A 15 -7.69 -29.05 -0.23
N LEU A 16 -7.84 -27.79 -0.65
CA LEU A 16 -6.91 -27.23 -1.65
C LEU A 16 -5.52 -26.95 -1.03
N LEU A 17 -5.44 -26.67 0.27
CA LEU A 17 -4.20 -26.36 0.99
C LEU A 17 -3.42 -27.62 1.39
N ILE A 18 -3.04 -28.44 0.40
CA ILE A 18 -2.25 -29.68 0.61
C ILE A 18 -0.86 -29.42 1.23
N ASN A 19 -0.31 -28.22 1.09
CA ASN A 19 0.88 -27.77 1.81
C ASN A 19 0.79 -26.30 2.20
N LYS A 20 -0.05 -26.01 3.21
CA LYS A 20 -0.31 -24.67 3.74
C LYS A 20 0.97 -23.88 4.06
N ARG A 21 2.05 -24.55 4.48
CA ARG A 21 3.31 -23.90 4.86
C ARG A 21 4.12 -23.40 3.67
N TYR A 22 4.19 -24.15 2.57
CA TYR A 22 5.01 -23.77 1.42
C TYR A 22 4.33 -22.72 0.56
N GLN A 23 3.04 -22.92 0.27
CA GLN A 23 2.25 -21.97 -0.52
C GLN A 23 2.17 -20.61 0.18
N LEU A 24 1.92 -20.60 1.50
CA LEU A 24 1.79 -19.36 2.25
C LEU A 24 3.13 -18.62 2.40
N ARG A 25 4.26 -19.33 2.60
CA ARG A 25 5.59 -18.70 2.66
C ARG A 25 5.95 -17.99 1.37
N PHE A 26 5.74 -18.65 0.23
CA PHE A 26 6.08 -18.06 -1.08
C PHE A 26 5.16 -16.90 -1.43
N THR A 27 3.83 -17.06 -1.24
CA THR A 27 2.89 -15.97 -1.50
C THR A 27 3.10 -14.79 -0.57
N LEU A 28 3.38 -15.03 0.72
CA LEU A 28 3.65 -13.97 1.69
C LEU A 28 4.94 -13.23 1.33
N PHE A 29 6.00 -13.94 0.95
CA PHE A 29 7.23 -13.31 0.49
C PHE A 29 7.01 -12.45 -0.77
N MET A 30 6.30 -12.98 -1.77
CA MET A 30 5.97 -12.23 -2.99
C MET A 30 5.10 -11.00 -2.71
N VAL A 31 4.07 -11.13 -1.86
CA VAL A 31 3.21 -10.00 -1.47
C VAL A 31 3.98 -8.98 -0.66
N ALA A 32 4.82 -9.40 0.28
CA ALA A 32 5.66 -8.50 1.07
C ALA A 32 6.64 -7.73 0.18
N LEU A 33 7.32 -8.42 -0.75
CA LEU A 33 8.20 -7.78 -1.72
C LEU A 33 7.44 -6.78 -2.61
N ALA A 34 6.26 -7.16 -3.11
CA ALA A 34 5.42 -6.27 -3.89
C ALA A 34 4.97 -5.04 -3.08
N ALA A 35 4.60 -5.23 -1.82
CA ALA A 35 4.20 -4.14 -0.92
C ALA A 35 5.36 -3.19 -0.62
N VAL A 36 6.58 -3.71 -0.40
CA VAL A 36 7.79 -2.90 -0.21
C VAL A 36 8.11 -2.10 -1.47
N LEU A 37 8.09 -2.74 -2.64
CA LEU A 37 8.35 -2.07 -3.91
C LEU A 37 7.30 -0.99 -4.21
N MET A 38 6.02 -1.26 -3.95
CA MET A 38 4.97 -0.27 -4.08
C MET A 38 5.08 0.87 -3.06
N GLY A 39 5.42 0.56 -1.81
CA GLY A 39 5.62 1.57 -0.78
C GLY A 39 6.76 2.51 -1.15
N ALA A 40 7.89 1.97 -1.63
CA ALA A 40 9.04 2.75 -2.07
C ALA A 40 8.71 3.62 -3.29
N LEU A 41 8.07 3.03 -4.31
CA LEU A 41 7.65 3.77 -5.51
C LEU A 41 6.61 4.84 -5.18
N GLY A 42 5.62 4.52 -4.35
CA GLY A 42 4.59 5.44 -3.89
C GLY A 42 5.18 6.60 -3.11
N TYR A 43 6.10 6.33 -2.17
CA TYR A 43 6.84 7.36 -1.44
C TYR A 43 7.61 8.29 -2.38
N TRP A 44 8.34 7.73 -3.35
CA TRP A 44 9.10 8.51 -4.32
C TRP A 44 8.19 9.38 -5.19
N VAL A 45 7.09 8.83 -5.72
CA VAL A 45 6.10 9.59 -6.50
C VAL A 45 5.48 10.71 -5.66
N MET A 46 5.15 10.45 -4.39
CA MET A 46 4.63 11.49 -3.49
C MET A 46 5.64 12.61 -3.27
N HIS A 47 6.91 12.26 -3.10
CA HIS A 47 7.98 13.24 -2.90
C HIS A 47 8.18 14.13 -4.14
N VAL A 48 8.02 13.58 -5.34
CA VAL A 48 8.06 14.36 -6.59
C VAL A 48 6.80 15.20 -6.77
N ALA A 49 5.62 14.65 -6.48
CA ALA A 49 4.35 15.35 -6.58
C ALA A 49 4.25 16.53 -5.60
N SER A 50 4.79 16.40 -4.38
CA SER A 50 4.81 17.48 -3.39
C SER A 50 5.67 18.65 -3.86
N LYS A 51 6.81 18.37 -4.49
CA LYS A 51 7.69 19.40 -5.08
C LYS A 51 6.99 20.15 -6.21
N ALA A 52 6.34 19.43 -7.13
CA ALA A 52 5.60 20.05 -8.23
C ALA A 52 4.41 20.90 -7.74
N THR A 53 3.68 20.41 -6.74
CA THR A 53 2.53 21.13 -6.16
C THR A 53 2.96 22.41 -5.46
N GLN A 54 4.08 22.38 -4.71
CA GLN A 54 4.61 23.57 -4.06
C GLN A 54 4.92 24.66 -5.08
N VAL A 55 5.66 24.35 -6.15
CA VAL A 55 5.97 25.31 -7.21
C VAL A 55 4.70 25.87 -7.86
N GLY A 56 3.69 25.02 -8.12
CA GLY A 56 2.41 25.46 -8.66
C GLY A 56 1.69 26.45 -7.76
N VAL A 57 1.63 26.19 -6.45
CA VAL A 57 1.04 27.12 -5.48
C VAL A 57 1.86 28.41 -5.40
N THR A 58 3.20 28.34 -5.36
CA THR A 58 4.05 29.54 -5.30
C THR A 58 3.92 30.42 -6.54
N LEU A 59 3.76 29.81 -7.72
CA LEU A 59 3.50 30.55 -8.97
C LEU A 59 2.16 31.28 -8.92
N VAL A 60 1.09 30.62 -8.46
CA VAL A 60 -0.24 31.23 -8.31
C VAL A 60 -0.22 32.36 -7.28
N MET A 61 0.51 32.19 -6.17
CA MET A 61 0.67 33.25 -5.16
C MET A 61 1.59 34.38 -5.61
N GLY A 62 2.45 34.15 -6.61
CA GLY A 62 3.36 35.14 -7.19
C GLY A 62 2.71 36.07 -8.22
N GLU A 63 1.54 35.73 -8.76
CA GLU A 63 0.74 36.64 -9.56
C GLU A 63 0.14 37.72 -8.64
N ALA A 64 0.79 38.87 -8.53
CA ALA A 64 0.31 39.96 -7.67
C ALA A 64 -1.01 40.53 -8.21
N CYS A 65 -2.08 40.45 -7.41
CA CYS A 65 -3.31 41.19 -7.69
C CYS A 65 -3.05 42.69 -7.51
N ALA A 66 -3.65 43.54 -8.36
CA ALA A 66 -3.48 44.98 -8.28
C ALA A 66 -3.78 45.51 -6.87
N GLU A 67 -2.91 46.40 -6.39
CA GLU A 67 -3.06 47.05 -5.09
C GLU A 67 -4.10 48.16 -5.19
N VAL A 68 -5.04 48.21 -4.24
CA VAL A 68 -6.06 49.26 -4.23
C VAL A 68 -5.45 50.47 -3.53
N PRO A 69 -5.52 51.67 -4.13
CA PRO A 69 -4.93 52.87 -3.57
C PRO A 69 -5.53 53.15 -2.18
N PRO A 70 -4.70 53.65 -1.24
CA PRO A 70 -5.19 54.04 0.07
C PRO A 70 -6.24 55.14 -0.07
N VAL A 71 -7.35 54.97 0.65
CA VAL A 71 -8.39 56.00 0.71
C VAL A 71 -7.83 57.16 1.52
N GLY A 72 -7.38 58.22 0.85
CA GLY A 72 -6.81 59.41 1.50
C GLY A 72 -5.71 60.16 0.73
N GLU A 73 -5.21 59.65 -0.40
CA GLU A 73 -4.06 60.24 -1.12
C GLU A 73 -4.41 60.78 -2.53
N GLY A 74 -5.68 61.10 -2.79
CA GLY A 74 -6.08 61.72 -4.06
C GLY A 74 -5.86 63.23 -4.04
N GLU A 75 -5.20 63.76 -5.08
CA GLU A 75 -5.25 65.20 -5.39
C GLU A 75 -6.72 65.64 -5.51
N ALA A 76 -7.09 66.66 -4.75
CA ALA A 76 -8.41 67.25 -4.78
C ALA A 76 -8.69 67.82 -6.18
N LEU A 77 -9.58 67.19 -6.93
CA LEU A 77 -10.21 67.82 -8.09
C LEU A 77 -11.11 68.97 -7.59
N PRO A 78 -11.17 70.11 -8.31
CA PRO A 78 -12.06 71.21 -7.94
C PRO A 78 -13.51 70.70 -8.04
N VAL A 79 -14.22 70.74 -6.91
CA VAL A 79 -15.64 70.39 -6.85
C VAL A 79 -16.42 71.61 -7.31
N ASP A 80 -17.08 71.52 -8.47
CA ASP A 80 -18.14 72.45 -8.85
C ASP A 80 -19.34 72.23 -7.92
N GLU A 81 -19.68 73.27 -7.14
CA GLU A 81 -20.85 73.30 -6.25
C GLU A 81 -22.15 73.41 -7.05
N ASP A 82 -22.68 72.29 -7.55
CA ASP A 82 -24.12 72.18 -7.72
C ASP A 82 -24.64 70.72 -7.72
N SER A 83 -25.49 70.41 -6.73
CA SER A 83 -26.43 69.26 -6.62
C SER A 83 -25.91 67.88 -6.12
N PRO A 84 -26.78 66.98 -5.61
CA PRO A 84 -27.36 67.01 -4.26
C PRO A 84 -26.99 65.77 -3.40
N THR A 85 -27.38 65.83 -2.13
CA THR A 85 -27.06 64.97 -0.97
C THR A 85 -27.04 63.43 -1.17
N PRO A 86 -26.17 62.69 -0.44
CA PRO A 86 -26.09 61.23 -0.48
C PRO A 86 -27.36 60.52 0.00
N ILE A 87 -27.69 59.42 -0.67
CA ILE A 87 -28.71 58.44 -0.28
C ILE A 87 -28.15 57.62 0.89
N GLU A 88 -28.84 57.62 2.04
CA GLU A 88 -28.56 56.70 3.15
C GLU A 88 -28.90 55.25 2.75
N PRO A 89 -28.00 54.28 2.95
CA PRO A 89 -28.36 52.87 2.82
C PRO A 89 -29.09 52.38 4.09
N ASP A 90 -30.38 52.08 3.93
CA ASP A 90 -31.20 51.36 4.90
C ASP A 90 -30.69 49.92 5.06
N LEU A 91 -29.99 49.66 6.17
CA LEU A 91 -29.62 48.31 6.60
C LEU A 91 -30.59 47.86 7.69
N GLY A 92 -31.62 47.13 7.29
CA GLY A 92 -32.49 46.39 8.21
C GLY A 92 -31.73 45.26 8.94
N PRO A 93 -32.17 44.85 10.15
CA PRO A 93 -31.48 43.85 10.94
C PRO A 93 -31.82 42.44 10.44
N GLY A 94 -30.78 41.67 10.08
CA GLY A 94 -30.89 40.24 9.76
C GLY A 94 -30.14 39.42 10.81
N ASP A 95 -30.90 38.77 11.69
CA ASP A 95 -30.39 37.77 12.64
C ASP A 95 -29.93 36.50 11.91
N GLY A 96 -28.77 35.97 12.31
CA GLY A 96 -28.25 34.70 11.82
C GLY A 96 -27.25 34.10 12.81
N SER A 97 -27.76 33.39 13.81
CA SER A 97 -26.97 32.58 14.74
C SER A 97 -26.44 31.32 14.04
N GLY A 98 -25.14 31.08 14.10
CA GLY A 98 -24.51 29.84 13.66
C GLY A 98 -23.39 29.43 14.61
N ALA A 99 -23.73 28.65 15.63
CA ALA A 99 -22.75 27.95 16.46
C ALA A 99 -22.32 26.67 15.74
N GLY A 100 -21.02 26.55 15.45
CA GLY A 100 -20.42 25.33 14.93
C GLY A 100 -19.30 24.88 15.85
N ASP A 101 -19.50 23.77 16.54
CA ASP A 101 -18.47 23.10 17.35
C ASP A 101 -17.50 22.34 16.44
N GLY A 102 -16.25 22.79 16.39
CA GLY A 102 -15.16 22.08 15.71
C GLY A 102 -14.18 21.50 16.71
N SER A 103 -14.18 20.18 16.89
CA SER A 103 -13.13 19.46 17.62
C SER A 103 -11.95 19.17 16.68
N GLY A 104 -10.83 19.87 16.87
CA GLY A 104 -9.58 19.59 16.18
C GLY A 104 -8.52 19.05 17.14
N ALA A 105 -8.13 17.78 16.98
CA ALA A 105 -6.90 17.25 17.56
C ALA A 105 -5.75 17.55 16.58
N GLY A 106 -4.80 18.39 17.00
CA GLY A 106 -3.62 18.73 16.23
C GLY A 106 -2.37 18.70 17.11
N ASP A 107 -1.38 17.92 16.70
CA ASP A 107 -0.04 17.94 17.30
C ASP A 107 0.72 19.15 16.75
N GLY A 108 0.92 20.17 17.60
CA GLY A 108 1.61 21.40 17.23
C GLY A 108 2.44 21.98 18.38
N SER A 109 3.71 22.26 18.10
CA SER A 109 4.64 22.94 19.01
C SER A 109 4.50 24.45 18.81
N GLY A 110 3.84 25.14 19.73
CA GLY A 110 3.70 26.59 19.71
C GLY A 110 3.31 27.16 21.07
N ALA A 111 3.97 28.24 21.49
CA ALA A 111 3.64 28.96 22.72
C ALA A 111 2.36 29.77 22.52
N ALA A 112 1.28 29.35 23.15
CA ALA A 112 0.04 30.10 23.27
C ALA A 112 -0.38 30.15 24.75
N ALA A 113 -0.75 31.33 25.23
CA ALA A 113 -1.45 31.47 26.50
C ALA A 113 -2.91 31.05 26.30
N GLY A 114 -3.23 29.81 26.68
CA GLY A 114 -4.57 29.26 26.64
C GLY A 114 -4.74 28.16 27.69
N SER A 115 -5.84 28.20 28.43
CA SER A 115 -6.17 27.23 29.48
C SER A 115 -6.65 25.92 28.87
N GLY A 116 -5.74 24.99 28.61
CA GLY A 116 -6.06 23.63 28.15
C GLY A 116 -5.20 22.59 28.88
N ALA A 117 -5.85 21.56 29.42
CA ALA A 117 -5.16 20.45 30.08
C ALA A 117 -4.53 19.52 29.03
N GLY A 118 -3.21 19.62 28.84
CA GLY A 118 -2.41 18.72 28.01
C GLY A 118 -1.16 18.26 28.76
N SER A 119 -0.90 16.96 28.77
CA SER A 119 0.30 16.36 29.36
C SER A 119 1.44 16.36 28.33
N GLY A 120 2.40 17.27 28.48
CA GLY A 120 3.63 17.31 27.68
C GLY A 120 4.87 17.33 28.58
N SER A 121 5.86 16.50 28.25
CA SER A 121 7.17 16.47 28.93
C SER A 121 8.19 17.20 28.08
N GLY A 122 8.68 18.36 28.57
CA GLY A 122 9.75 19.12 27.91
C GLY A 122 10.65 19.74 28.96
N ALA A 123 11.93 19.36 28.94
CA ALA A 123 12.99 20.02 29.69
C ALA A 123 13.56 21.15 28.83
N GLY A 124 13.62 22.36 29.39
CA GLY A 124 14.25 23.52 28.77
C GLY A 124 15.05 24.29 29.81
N ASP A 125 16.36 24.37 29.59
CA ASP A 125 17.29 25.12 30.42
C ASP A 125 17.13 26.63 30.16
N GLY A 126 16.79 27.38 31.20
CA GLY A 126 16.67 28.84 31.16
C GLY A 126 18.00 29.52 31.47
N SER A 127 18.34 30.55 30.70
CA SER A 127 19.44 31.49 31.00
C SER A 127 19.14 32.84 30.37
N GLY A 128 19.17 33.90 31.18
CA GLY A 128 19.11 35.29 30.70
C GLY A 128 18.63 36.27 31.78
N ALA A 129 19.60 36.84 32.50
CA ALA A 129 19.43 37.85 33.54
C ALA A 129 19.36 39.29 32.97
N GLY A 130 18.83 40.22 33.78
CA GLY A 130 19.06 41.66 33.59
C GLY A 130 18.12 42.55 34.40
N ASP A 131 18.58 42.97 35.59
CA ASP A 131 18.02 44.08 36.37
C ASP A 131 18.45 45.43 35.79
N GLY A 132 17.61 46.45 35.96
CA GLY A 132 17.98 47.85 35.66
C GLY A 132 16.92 48.84 36.08
N SER A 133 17.04 49.36 37.30
CA SER A 133 16.36 50.57 37.78
C SER A 133 17.10 51.80 37.24
N GLY A 134 16.35 52.82 36.81
CA GLY A 134 16.90 54.10 36.39
C GLY A 134 15.95 55.25 36.73
N GLU A 135 16.35 56.04 37.72
CA GLU A 135 15.72 57.25 38.23
C GLU A 135 15.62 58.36 37.16
N GLY A 136 14.62 59.23 37.33
CA GLY A 136 14.37 60.39 36.47
C GLY A 136 15.43 61.49 36.59
N ASP A 137 15.63 62.19 35.49
CA ASP A 137 16.34 63.47 35.41
C ASP A 137 15.55 64.40 34.47
N ASP A 138 15.32 65.60 34.99
CA ASP A 138 14.50 66.68 34.51
C ASP A 138 15.23 67.48 33.43
N GLY A 139 14.76 67.36 32.19
CA GLY A 139 15.34 68.07 31.03
C GLY A 139 14.28 68.47 30.00
N GLU A 140 13.72 69.67 30.19
CA GLU A 140 13.24 70.62 29.17
C GLU A 140 12.51 70.03 27.93
N ARG A 141 11.24 69.64 28.08
CA ARG A 141 10.34 69.46 26.92
C ARG A 141 9.88 70.82 26.42
N ARG A 142 10.37 71.25 25.27
CA ARG A 142 9.77 72.35 24.49
C ARG A 142 8.39 71.91 24.02
N HIS A 143 7.35 72.30 24.76
CA HIS A 143 5.97 72.15 24.32
C HIS A 143 5.73 73.15 23.17
N ALA A 144 5.55 72.64 21.95
CA ALA A 144 4.87 73.41 20.92
C ALA A 144 3.38 73.48 21.30
N VAL A 145 2.96 74.64 21.79
CA VAL A 145 1.54 74.96 21.97
C VAL A 145 0.95 75.14 20.57
N VAL A 146 0.30 74.10 20.06
CA VAL A 146 -0.55 74.20 18.89
C VAL A 146 -1.95 74.58 19.40
N ASN A 147 -2.33 75.84 19.21
CA ASN A 147 -3.72 76.27 19.36
C ASN A 147 -4.53 75.59 18.24
N ILE A 148 -5.44 74.70 18.63
CA ILE A 148 -6.44 74.13 17.74
C ILE A 148 -7.68 75.01 17.86
N ASP A 149 -7.95 75.79 16.83
CA ASP A 149 -9.23 76.50 16.66
C ASP A 149 -10.31 75.47 16.27
N GLU A 150 -11.50 75.55 16.86
CA GLU A 150 -12.67 74.70 16.60
C GLU A 150 -13.29 74.98 15.22
N SER A 151 -12.53 74.74 14.16
CA SER A 151 -13.06 74.59 12.81
C SER A 151 -13.06 73.11 12.49
N SER A 152 -14.25 72.51 12.38
CA SER A 152 -14.42 71.12 12.00
C SER A 152 -13.73 70.84 10.65
N LEU A 153 -12.51 70.33 10.70
CA LEU A 153 -11.86 69.71 9.54
C LEU A 153 -12.49 68.33 9.34
N THR A 154 -13.69 68.32 8.75
CA THR A 154 -14.27 67.09 8.21
C THR A 154 -13.41 66.71 7.00
N MET A 155 -12.37 65.89 7.22
CA MET A 155 -11.66 65.23 6.13
C MET A 155 -12.63 64.25 5.49
N THR A 156 -13.39 64.72 4.50
CA THR A 156 -14.18 63.84 3.66
C THR A 156 -13.18 63.08 2.80
N ALA A 157 -12.93 61.83 3.16
CA ALA A 157 -12.03 60.99 2.39
C ALA A 157 -12.68 60.76 1.00
N VAL A 158 -12.22 61.48 -0.01
CA VAL A 158 -12.70 61.31 -1.38
C VAL A 158 -12.03 60.07 -1.94
N ALA A 159 -12.77 58.97 -2.01
CA ALA A 159 -12.32 57.79 -2.73
C ALA A 159 -12.20 58.12 -4.23
N PRO A 160 -11.13 57.69 -4.91
CA PRO A 160 -11.00 57.93 -6.34
C PRO A 160 -12.17 57.28 -7.10
N ALA A 161 -12.61 57.89 -8.21
CA ALA A 161 -13.83 57.50 -8.94
C ALA A 161 -13.80 56.04 -9.46
N ASP A 162 -12.61 55.47 -9.60
CA ASP A 162 -12.36 54.10 -10.04
C ASP A 162 -12.12 53.11 -8.88
N PHE A 163 -12.13 53.55 -7.62
CA PHE A 163 -11.92 52.72 -6.43
C PHE A 163 -12.79 51.47 -6.42
N ALA A 164 -14.09 51.61 -6.72
CA ALA A 164 -15.02 50.48 -6.76
C ALA A 164 -14.63 49.44 -7.84
N THR A 165 -14.16 49.90 -9.00
CA THR A 165 -13.73 49.02 -10.09
C THR A 165 -12.38 48.35 -9.80
N GLN A 166 -11.45 49.07 -9.16
CA GLN A 166 -10.18 48.52 -8.73
C GLN A 166 -10.37 47.48 -7.61
N ALA A 167 -11.22 47.78 -6.62
CA ALA A 167 -11.59 46.84 -5.58
C ALA A 167 -12.25 45.59 -6.16
N ALA A 168 -13.22 45.74 -7.07
CA ALA A 168 -13.87 44.60 -7.73
C ALA A 168 -12.88 43.72 -8.50
N SER A 169 -11.98 44.29 -9.29
CA SER A 169 -10.98 43.52 -10.06
C SER A 169 -9.97 42.79 -9.16
N LYS A 170 -9.60 43.37 -8.01
CA LYS A 170 -8.80 42.69 -6.98
C LYS A 170 -9.54 41.49 -6.40
N TRP A 171 -10.82 41.64 -6.04
CA TRP A 171 -11.62 40.53 -5.51
C TRP A 171 -11.78 39.40 -6.54
N GLU A 172 -11.99 39.73 -7.81
CA GLU A 172 -12.00 38.74 -8.90
C GLU A 172 -10.67 37.98 -9.02
N CYS A 173 -9.55 38.70 -8.93
CA CYS A 173 -8.21 38.12 -8.95
C CYS A 173 -8.00 37.15 -7.77
N VAL A 174 -8.32 37.57 -6.55
CA VAL A 174 -8.20 36.74 -5.33
C VAL A 174 -9.06 35.48 -5.41
N LEU A 175 -10.31 35.60 -5.85
CA LEU A 175 -11.21 34.45 -6.01
C LEU A 175 -10.68 33.44 -7.05
N ARG A 176 -10.07 33.92 -8.14
CA ARG A 176 -9.44 33.05 -9.14
C ARG A 176 -8.24 32.29 -8.56
N GLN A 177 -7.41 32.94 -7.74
CA GLN A 177 -6.28 32.28 -7.07
C GLN A 177 -6.74 31.19 -6.11
N VAL A 178 -7.72 31.47 -5.25
CA VAL A 178 -8.28 30.46 -4.32
C VAL A 178 -8.84 29.26 -5.09
N ALA A 179 -9.61 29.50 -6.15
CA ALA A 179 -10.15 28.43 -7.00
C ALA A 179 -9.06 27.65 -7.77
N ALA A 180 -7.89 28.24 -8.04
CA ALA A 180 -6.76 27.55 -8.65
C ALA A 180 -6.04 26.65 -7.63
N ILE A 181 -5.83 27.14 -6.39
CA ILE A 181 -5.22 26.39 -5.30
C ILE A 181 -6.07 25.16 -4.95
N GLU A 182 -7.40 25.32 -4.79
CA GLU A 182 -8.29 24.19 -4.52
C GLU A 182 -8.23 23.10 -5.60
N ARG A 183 -8.08 23.49 -6.87
CA ARG A 183 -7.95 22.55 -7.99
C ARG A 183 -6.66 21.73 -7.90
N LEU A 184 -5.55 22.38 -7.54
CA LEU A 184 -4.26 21.71 -7.34
C LEU A 184 -4.32 20.72 -6.16
N GLU A 185 -4.91 21.12 -5.04
CA GLU A 185 -5.03 20.27 -3.85
C GLU A 185 -5.96 19.08 -4.08
N ARG A 186 -7.13 19.31 -4.70
CA ARG A 186 -8.10 18.24 -5.03
C ARG A 186 -7.53 17.26 -6.05
N GLY A 187 -6.78 17.75 -7.02
CA GLY A 187 -6.05 16.93 -7.99
C GLY A 187 -5.02 16.02 -7.32
N ARG A 188 -4.24 16.56 -6.38
CA ARG A 188 -3.29 15.77 -5.57
C ARG A 188 -3.98 14.65 -4.80
N GLY A 189 -5.09 14.94 -4.12
CA GLY A 189 -5.87 13.94 -3.39
C GLY A 189 -6.43 12.83 -4.28
N HIS A 190 -6.95 13.19 -5.46
CA HIS A 190 -7.43 12.20 -6.44
C HIS A 190 -6.30 11.32 -6.97
N ILE A 191 -5.14 11.89 -7.32
CA ILE A 191 -3.99 11.12 -7.80
C ILE A 191 -3.54 10.11 -6.73
N LEU A 192 -3.48 10.53 -5.45
CA LEU A 192 -3.13 9.65 -4.34
C LEU A 192 -4.13 8.50 -4.16
N LEU A 193 -5.43 8.81 -4.21
CA LEU A 193 -6.48 7.79 -4.08
C LEU A 193 -6.40 6.77 -5.22
N VAL A 194 -6.23 7.25 -6.46
CA VAL A 194 -6.12 6.37 -7.64
C VAL A 194 -4.86 5.50 -7.56
N LEU A 195 -3.71 6.07 -7.16
CA LEU A 195 -2.46 5.33 -6.99
C LEU A 195 -2.61 4.23 -5.92
N LEU A 196 -3.19 4.57 -4.76
CA LEU A 196 -3.44 3.63 -3.67
C LEU A 196 -4.40 2.52 -4.09
N ALA A 197 -5.52 2.88 -4.72
CA ALA A 197 -6.51 1.91 -5.18
C ALA A 197 -5.93 0.95 -6.22
N THR A 198 -5.18 1.48 -7.19
CA THR A 198 -4.51 0.67 -8.22
C THR A 198 -3.45 -0.23 -7.60
N GLY A 199 -2.69 0.28 -6.62
CA GLY A 199 -1.69 -0.49 -5.89
C GLY A 199 -2.30 -1.67 -5.14
N ILE A 200 -3.36 -1.43 -4.37
CA ILE A 200 -4.09 -2.47 -3.64
C ILE A 200 -4.65 -3.50 -4.63
N LEU A 201 -5.28 -3.06 -5.72
CA LEU A 201 -5.83 -3.95 -6.75
C LEU A 201 -4.75 -4.86 -7.34
N LEU A 202 -3.58 -4.31 -7.67
CA LEU A 202 -2.48 -5.06 -8.26
C LEU A 202 -1.90 -6.06 -7.25
N VAL A 203 -1.70 -5.66 -5.98
CA VAL A 203 -1.25 -6.59 -4.92
C VAL A 203 -2.24 -7.75 -4.74
N LEU A 204 -3.54 -7.46 -4.68
CA LEU A 204 -4.58 -8.49 -4.58
C LEU A 204 -4.60 -9.40 -5.81
N GLY A 205 -4.48 -8.82 -7.00
CA GLY A 205 -4.39 -9.55 -8.26
C GLY A 205 -3.21 -10.52 -8.30
N LEU A 206 -2.01 -10.04 -7.93
CA LEU A 206 -0.81 -10.89 -7.84
C LEU A 206 -0.96 -11.97 -6.76
N ALA A 207 -1.59 -11.67 -5.62
CA ALA A 207 -1.83 -12.66 -4.58
C ALA A 207 -2.73 -13.79 -5.08
N VAL A 208 -3.86 -13.46 -5.72
CA VAL A 208 -4.79 -14.44 -6.30
C VAL A 208 -4.11 -15.23 -7.42
N TYR A 209 -3.37 -14.55 -8.30
CA TYR A 209 -2.61 -15.20 -9.36
C TYR A 209 -1.55 -16.16 -8.79
N GLY A 210 -0.79 -15.74 -7.79
CA GLY A 210 0.22 -16.54 -7.10
C GLY A 210 -0.38 -17.80 -6.49
N ILE A 211 -1.51 -17.68 -5.78
CA ILE A 211 -2.24 -18.82 -5.24
C ILE A 211 -2.64 -19.81 -6.35
N LYS A 212 -3.23 -19.31 -7.44
CA LYS A 212 -3.64 -20.12 -8.59
C LYS A 212 -2.44 -20.83 -9.25
N MET A 213 -1.34 -20.10 -9.41
CA MET A 213 -0.09 -20.61 -9.99
C MET A 213 0.52 -21.71 -9.11
N THR A 214 0.62 -21.49 -7.79
CA THR A 214 1.17 -22.48 -6.86
C THR A 214 0.36 -23.78 -6.86
N HIS A 215 -0.97 -23.74 -7.03
CA HIS A 215 -1.76 -24.98 -7.14
C HIS A 215 -1.41 -25.82 -8.36
N LYS A 216 -1.11 -25.19 -9.50
CA LYS A 216 -0.75 -25.89 -10.74
C LYS A 216 0.64 -26.53 -10.72
N VAL A 217 1.50 -26.10 -9.80
CA VAL A 217 2.88 -26.58 -9.66
C VAL A 217 3.03 -27.52 -8.46
N ALA A 218 2.43 -27.20 -7.32
CA ALA A 218 2.61 -27.95 -6.07
C ALA A 218 1.95 -29.33 -6.11
N GLY A 219 0.82 -29.49 -6.82
CA GLY A 219 0.12 -30.77 -6.95
C GLY A 219 1.00 -31.87 -7.60
N PRO A 220 1.51 -31.63 -8.82
CA PRO A 220 2.44 -32.53 -9.48
C PRO A 220 3.68 -32.87 -8.66
N LEU A 221 4.29 -31.84 -8.05
CA LEU A 221 5.50 -32.00 -7.26
C LEU A 221 5.27 -32.90 -6.03
N TYR A 222 4.13 -32.72 -5.36
CA TYR A 222 3.73 -33.58 -4.24
C TYR A 222 3.54 -35.04 -4.67
N LYS A 223 2.92 -35.29 -5.84
CA LYS A 223 2.80 -36.65 -6.38
C LYS A 223 4.17 -37.28 -6.63
N VAL A 224 5.09 -36.56 -7.25
CA VAL A 224 6.44 -37.06 -7.50
C VAL A 224 7.15 -37.39 -6.18
N SER A 225 7.06 -36.52 -5.17
CA SER A 225 7.63 -36.82 -3.85
C SER A 225 7.00 -38.06 -3.18
N LEU A 226 5.70 -38.27 -3.37
CA LEU A 226 4.99 -39.43 -2.83
C LEU A 226 5.49 -40.74 -3.47
N TYR A 227 5.64 -40.77 -4.80
CA TYR A 227 6.14 -41.95 -5.50
C TYR A 227 7.63 -42.20 -5.25
N LEU A 228 8.45 -41.15 -5.14
CA LEU A 228 9.84 -41.28 -4.70
C LEU A 228 9.95 -41.85 -3.29
N ALA A 229 9.09 -41.42 -2.36
CA ALA A 229 9.03 -42.00 -1.01
C ALA A 229 8.63 -43.48 -1.04
N LYS A 230 7.68 -43.87 -1.90
CA LYS A 230 7.33 -45.28 -2.10
C LYS A 230 8.50 -46.10 -2.65
N MET A 231 9.19 -45.61 -3.67
CA MET A 231 10.38 -46.27 -4.22
C MET A 231 11.51 -46.40 -3.18
N ARG A 232 11.72 -45.38 -2.35
CA ARG A 232 12.66 -45.43 -1.22
C ARG A 232 12.29 -46.55 -0.24
N ASP A 233 11.00 -46.71 0.04
CA ASP A 233 10.49 -47.78 0.91
C ASP A 233 10.42 -49.15 0.19
N GLY A 234 10.91 -49.25 -1.05
CA GLY A 234 10.90 -50.47 -1.84
C GLY A 234 9.51 -50.88 -2.31
N ARG A 235 8.60 -49.93 -2.59
CA ARG A 235 7.28 -50.18 -3.18
C ARG A 235 7.17 -49.49 -4.54
N TYR A 236 6.92 -50.27 -5.58
CA TYR A 236 6.90 -49.84 -6.98
C TYR A 236 5.48 -49.82 -7.55
N ASP A 237 4.62 -49.04 -6.89
CA ASP A 237 3.19 -48.91 -7.22
C ASP A 237 2.95 -48.24 -8.59
N THR A 238 1.76 -48.41 -9.15
CA THR A 238 1.38 -47.85 -10.45
C THR A 238 1.30 -46.33 -10.41
N VAL A 239 1.99 -45.68 -11.35
CA VAL A 239 2.03 -44.22 -11.47
C VAL A 239 0.89 -43.72 -12.37
N TYR A 240 -0.08 -43.01 -11.77
CA TYR A 240 -1.24 -42.45 -12.49
C TYR A 240 -0.96 -41.07 -13.09
N ASN A 241 -1.57 -40.78 -14.24
CA ASN A 241 -1.43 -39.50 -14.94
C ASN A 241 -1.74 -38.25 -14.09
N LEU A 242 -1.13 -37.14 -14.50
CA LEU A 242 -1.31 -35.82 -13.89
C LEU A 242 -2.67 -35.20 -14.25
N ARG A 243 -3.10 -34.15 -13.52
CA ARG A 243 -4.37 -33.49 -13.82
C ARG A 243 -4.22 -32.61 -15.06
N LYS A 244 -5.27 -32.54 -15.88
CA LYS A 244 -5.32 -31.62 -17.03
C LYS A 244 -5.14 -30.16 -16.56
N GLY A 245 -4.15 -29.46 -17.12
CA GLY A 245 -3.87 -28.05 -16.86
C GLY A 245 -2.82 -27.76 -15.79
N ASP A 246 -2.17 -28.79 -15.25
CA ASP A 246 -0.94 -28.68 -14.46
C ASP A 246 0.23 -28.26 -15.36
N GLN A 247 1.27 -27.63 -14.80
CA GLN A 247 2.38 -27.09 -15.60
C GLN A 247 3.54 -28.06 -15.78
N LEU A 248 3.72 -28.98 -14.85
CA LEU A 248 4.84 -29.94 -14.84
C LEU A 248 4.49 -31.24 -15.57
N VAL A 249 3.66 -31.18 -16.62
CA VAL A 249 3.21 -32.38 -17.34
C VAL A 249 4.38 -33.10 -18.00
N ASP A 250 5.21 -32.36 -18.74
CA ASP A 250 6.35 -32.96 -19.45
C ASP A 250 7.35 -33.57 -18.46
N PHE A 251 7.70 -32.83 -17.40
CA PHE A 251 8.54 -33.36 -16.31
C PHE A 251 7.95 -34.65 -15.70
N TYR A 252 6.63 -34.68 -15.49
CA TYR A 252 5.95 -35.84 -14.93
C TYR A 252 5.97 -37.06 -15.87
N GLU A 253 5.90 -36.84 -17.19
CA GLU A 253 6.03 -37.91 -18.18
C GLU A 253 7.45 -38.50 -18.20
N HIS A 254 8.49 -37.67 -18.06
CA HIS A 254 9.86 -38.15 -17.89
C HIS A 254 9.99 -38.98 -16.60
N PHE A 255 9.40 -38.51 -15.49
CA PHE A 255 9.36 -39.26 -14.23
C PHE A 255 8.66 -40.61 -14.38
N LYS A 256 7.51 -40.67 -15.08
CA LYS A 256 6.80 -41.92 -15.35
C LYS A 256 7.64 -42.90 -16.15
N THR A 257 8.34 -42.41 -17.17
CA THR A 257 9.21 -43.23 -18.01
C THR A 257 10.37 -43.81 -17.20
N ALA A 258 11.00 -42.99 -16.35
CA ALA A 258 12.05 -43.44 -15.45
C ALA A 258 11.54 -44.49 -14.43
N HIS A 259 10.38 -44.23 -13.81
CA HIS A 259 9.74 -45.19 -12.89
C HIS A 259 9.46 -46.52 -13.59
N ALA A 260 8.88 -46.49 -14.79
CA ALA A 260 8.62 -47.69 -15.59
C ALA A 260 9.90 -48.49 -15.86
N GLY A 261 11.01 -47.81 -16.17
CA GLY A 261 12.32 -48.47 -16.35
C GLY A 261 12.81 -49.18 -15.08
N VAL A 262 12.64 -48.58 -13.90
CA VAL A 262 12.99 -49.21 -12.61
C VAL A 262 12.10 -50.43 -12.33
N VAL A 263 10.81 -50.34 -12.62
CA VAL A 263 9.87 -51.47 -12.47
C VAL A 263 10.25 -52.63 -13.39
N GLU A 264 10.59 -52.35 -14.66
CA GLU A 264 11.03 -53.39 -15.60
C GLU A 264 12.37 -54.02 -15.19
N LEU A 265 13.31 -53.22 -14.66
CA LEU A 265 14.55 -53.77 -14.08
C LEU A 265 14.25 -54.73 -12.91
N GLN A 266 13.35 -54.33 -12.01
CA GLN A 266 12.96 -55.16 -10.87
C GLN A 266 12.27 -56.47 -11.31
N LYS A 267 11.41 -56.41 -12.33
CA LYS A 267 10.79 -57.61 -12.94
C LYS A 267 11.84 -58.54 -13.56
N ALA A 268 12.81 -57.98 -14.28
CA ALA A 268 13.89 -58.75 -14.87
C ALA A 268 14.76 -59.45 -13.81
N ASP A 269 15.06 -58.77 -12.70
CA ASP A 269 15.78 -59.37 -11.57
C ASP A 269 15.01 -60.53 -10.94
N ILE A 270 13.70 -60.37 -10.70
CA ILE A 270 12.83 -61.43 -10.20
C ILE A 270 12.85 -62.64 -11.14
N ALA A 271 12.72 -62.39 -12.45
CA ALA A 271 12.76 -63.47 -13.44
C ALA A 271 14.10 -64.22 -13.43
N ARG A 272 15.23 -63.51 -13.31
CA ARG A 272 16.56 -64.14 -13.19
C ARG A 272 16.70 -64.95 -11.90
N LEU A 273 16.27 -64.40 -10.76
CA LEU A 273 16.32 -65.11 -9.47
C LEU A 273 15.47 -66.38 -9.50
N ARG A 274 14.25 -66.32 -10.05
CA ARG A 274 13.41 -67.50 -10.25
C ARG A 274 14.08 -68.56 -11.13
N ALA A 275 14.72 -68.14 -12.23
CA ALA A 275 15.41 -69.07 -13.13
C ALA A 275 16.61 -69.75 -12.45
N VAL A 276 17.41 -69.00 -11.69
CA VAL A 276 18.56 -69.55 -10.95
C VAL A 276 18.10 -70.55 -9.89
N LEU A 277 17.08 -70.20 -9.11
CA LEU A 277 16.52 -71.10 -8.08
C LEU A 277 15.95 -72.38 -8.72
N ALA A 278 15.19 -72.25 -9.81
CA ALA A 278 14.65 -73.41 -10.53
C ALA A 278 15.76 -74.31 -11.11
N ALA A 279 16.84 -73.74 -11.63
CA ALA A 279 17.99 -74.51 -12.13
C ALA A 279 18.74 -75.22 -10.99
N ALA A 280 18.91 -74.58 -9.83
CA ALA A 280 19.51 -75.19 -8.66
C ALA A 280 18.65 -76.35 -8.11
N ASP A 281 17.34 -76.16 -8.05
CA ASP A 281 16.41 -77.21 -7.62
C ASP A 281 16.44 -78.41 -8.61
N ALA A 282 16.47 -78.15 -9.92
CA ALA A 282 16.56 -79.18 -10.95
C ALA A 282 17.90 -79.95 -10.95
N ALA A 283 19.00 -79.27 -10.61
CA ALA A 283 20.31 -79.89 -10.48
C ALA A 283 20.47 -80.71 -9.19
N GLY A 284 19.51 -80.65 -8.26
CA GLY A 284 19.56 -81.38 -7.00
C GLY A 284 20.72 -80.97 -6.10
N VAL A 285 21.20 -79.72 -6.21
CA VAL A 285 22.37 -79.24 -5.47
C VAL A 285 22.07 -78.93 -3.99
N ALA A 286 20.81 -78.93 -3.59
CA ALA A 286 20.39 -78.79 -2.20
C ALA A 286 20.98 -79.92 -1.33
N GLY A 287 21.62 -79.56 -0.20
CA GLY A 287 22.28 -80.50 0.70
C GLY A 287 23.70 -80.89 0.30
N THR A 288 24.23 -80.37 -0.82
CA THR A 288 25.61 -80.68 -1.27
C THR A 288 26.67 -79.97 -0.39
N SER A 289 26.34 -78.78 0.09
CA SER A 289 27.21 -78.00 0.97
C SER A 289 26.37 -77.08 1.86
N PRO A 290 26.69 -76.96 3.17
CA PRO A 290 25.97 -76.07 4.08
C PRO A 290 26.13 -74.58 3.75
N GLU A 291 27.12 -74.22 2.93
CA GLU A 291 27.27 -72.86 2.42
C GLU A 291 26.33 -72.59 1.24
N LEU A 292 26.17 -73.57 0.35
CA LEU A 292 25.28 -73.46 -0.82
C LEU A 292 23.81 -73.38 -0.40
N ASP A 293 23.42 -74.18 0.60
CA ASP A 293 22.05 -74.15 1.15
C ASP A 293 21.73 -72.78 1.76
N ARG A 294 22.69 -72.17 2.47
CA ARG A 294 22.53 -70.80 3.01
C ARG A 294 22.34 -69.76 1.91
N GLN A 295 23.07 -69.88 0.80
CA GLN A 295 22.93 -68.98 -0.35
C GLN A 295 21.59 -69.15 -1.07
N LEU A 296 21.11 -70.38 -1.24
CA LEU A 296 19.81 -70.66 -1.85
C LEU A 296 18.66 -70.10 -1.00
N GLU A 297 18.72 -70.28 0.33
CA GLU A 297 17.73 -69.68 1.24
C GLU A 297 17.76 -68.14 1.19
N ALA A 298 18.95 -67.54 1.21
CA ALA A 298 19.09 -66.09 1.06
C ALA A 298 18.49 -65.58 -0.26
N ALA A 299 18.70 -66.31 -1.37
CA ALA A 299 18.13 -65.99 -2.67
C ALA A 299 16.59 -66.13 -2.68
N ARG A 300 16.03 -67.14 -2.01
CA ARG A 300 14.55 -67.29 -1.83
C ARG A 300 13.96 -66.13 -1.04
N VAL A 301 14.60 -65.72 0.05
CA VAL A 301 14.17 -64.55 0.84
C VAL A 301 14.24 -63.26 0.00
N LEU A 302 15.33 -63.07 -0.75
CA LEU A 302 15.48 -61.91 -1.62
C LEU A 302 14.42 -61.90 -2.74
N LEU A 303 14.12 -63.04 -3.33
CA LEU A 303 13.05 -63.18 -4.33
C LEU A 303 11.71 -62.76 -3.73
N ALA A 304 11.33 -63.30 -2.58
CA ALA A 304 10.07 -62.96 -1.90
C ALA A 304 9.98 -61.46 -1.57
N GLN A 305 11.08 -60.85 -1.11
CA GLN A 305 11.14 -59.40 -0.87
C GLN A 305 10.97 -58.59 -2.15
N LYS A 306 11.59 -59.03 -3.25
CA LYS A 306 11.49 -58.36 -4.56
C LYS A 306 10.11 -58.54 -5.20
N GLU A 307 9.43 -59.67 -4.98
CA GLU A 307 8.05 -59.88 -5.45
C GLU A 307 7.08 -58.96 -4.70
N LYS A 308 7.21 -58.89 -3.37
CA LYS A 308 6.41 -58.02 -2.52
C LYS A 308 6.58 -56.53 -2.86
N SER A 309 7.70 -56.11 -3.46
CA SER A 309 7.89 -54.72 -3.86
C SER A 309 7.07 -54.30 -5.09
N LEU A 310 6.53 -55.27 -5.85
CA LEU A 310 5.69 -55.04 -7.04
C LEU A 310 4.19 -55.15 -6.76
N GLU A 311 3.79 -55.55 -5.54
CA GLU A 311 2.40 -55.60 -5.06
C GLU A 311 1.94 -54.24 -4.49
#